data_AF-A0A120I9U7-F1
#
_entry.id   AF-A0A120I9U7-F1
#
_cell.length_a   1.000
_cell.length_b   1.000
_cell.length_c   1.000
_cell.angle_alpha   90.00
_cell.angle_beta   90.00
_cell.angle_gamma   90.00
#
_symmetry.space_group_name_H-M   'P 1'
#
loop_
_entity.id
_entity.type
_entity.pdbx_description
1 polymer ?
#
loop_
_entity_poly.entity_id
_entity_poly.type
_entity_poly.pdbx_seq_one_letter_code
_entity_poly.pdbx_strand_id
1 'polypeptide(L)'
;MRKHITNLHGHSAASTALISQEMTMSIAQKLDFNELAIYAYESSYDSDQELSKRLDGILAGVSQGDLVVVQLPTWNDSRFERALIDKIKYTFKAHLAVFIHDIPPIMFPQNYYLMSSLIEIYNEAELVIVPSQEMYQRLYLEGLTVNKILVQAMWDHPTDFQPRDISFQKRIHFAGDINKFDFIKHWSLETPIDVYSNHARDLDLPQSVTIKGWLPDYELLTNLSKGGFGLVWTDQDYIQDYFQMCITHKLSTYLAAGIPVFVPESLSNKKIIEDNGLGFVVKSLEEANEVIENMSESTYQELINSVANFRQLITKGYFTQRLLTATVFKIFSRGLSAFEGDLSHCPLMRQDHNIFILTAQDYLLHIDEIIQALPNYQFHIAAQTQMSDRLLDLEKYPNVSLYPAAGREQINTLLLKANIYLDINYGVEVEDIVTKASNLGLRIYSFEGYCHQIDLLNPNNIFGQENYQDLIGQIKLQEDRVNK
;
A
#
# COMPACT_ATOMS: atom_id res chain seq x y z
N MET A 1 10.79 27.47 15.08
CA MET A 1 10.79 26.03 14.83
C MET A 1 11.32 25.81 13.42
N ARG A 2 12.46 25.14 13.29
CA ARG A 2 12.97 24.70 11.99
C ARG A 2 12.39 23.34 11.67
N LYS A 3 12.28 23.06 10.38
CA LYS A 3 11.81 21.79 9.85
C LYS A 3 13.00 21.12 9.19
N HIS A 4 13.14 19.84 9.44
CA HIS A 4 14.22 19.01 8.91
C HIS A 4 13.61 17.76 8.29
N ILE A 5 14.23 17.23 7.25
CA ILE A 5 13.84 15.96 6.66
C ILE A 5 15.09 15.16 6.31
N THR A 6 15.10 13.86 6.63
CA THR A 6 16.23 13.00 6.29
C THR A 6 16.26 12.73 4.80
N ASN A 7 17.44 12.59 4.20
CA ASN A 7 17.57 12.26 2.78
C ASN A 7 18.70 11.24 2.57
N LEU A 8 18.40 10.13 1.89
CA LEU A 8 19.33 9.06 1.60
C LEU A 8 20.38 9.49 0.56
N HIS A 9 21.61 9.00 0.71
CA HIS A 9 22.73 9.18 -0.21
C HIS A 9 23.55 7.90 -0.30
N GLY A 10 24.41 7.75 -1.33
CA GLY A 10 25.38 6.65 -1.42
C GLY A 10 24.88 5.38 -2.12
N HIS A 11 23.61 5.33 -2.54
CA HIS A 11 23.09 4.29 -3.42
C HIS A 11 23.50 4.52 -4.89
N SER A 12 23.32 3.48 -5.72
CA SER A 12 23.41 3.61 -7.19
C SER A 12 22.43 4.67 -7.70
N ALA A 13 22.82 5.43 -8.73
CA ALA A 13 21.96 6.41 -9.40
C ALA A 13 20.68 5.80 -10.01
N ALA A 14 20.64 4.48 -10.19
CA ALA A 14 19.44 3.76 -10.64
C ALA A 14 18.53 3.29 -9.47
N SER A 15 18.89 3.57 -8.22
CA SER A 15 18.11 3.17 -7.04
C SER A 15 16.85 3.99 -6.93
N THR A 16 15.68 3.36 -7.09
CA THR A 16 14.39 4.04 -6.91
C THR A 16 14.27 4.62 -5.50
N ALA A 17 14.70 3.91 -4.45
CA ALA A 17 14.62 4.41 -3.07
C ALA A 17 15.40 5.73 -2.86
N LEU A 18 16.58 5.86 -3.47
CA LEU A 18 17.34 7.12 -3.47
C LEU A 18 16.57 8.22 -4.20
N ILE A 19 16.14 7.94 -5.43
CA ILE A 19 15.39 8.88 -6.27
C ILE A 19 14.12 9.38 -5.55
N SER A 20 13.39 8.50 -4.87
CA SER A 20 12.20 8.82 -4.09
C SER A 20 12.46 9.84 -2.98
N GLN A 21 13.53 9.61 -2.20
CA GLN A 21 13.89 10.49 -1.08
C GLN A 21 14.44 11.83 -1.57
N GLU A 22 15.24 11.83 -2.64
CA GLU A 22 15.77 13.05 -3.25
C GLU A 22 14.66 13.92 -3.88
N MET A 23 13.69 13.30 -4.57
CA MET A 23 12.52 14.01 -5.10
C MET A 23 11.72 14.65 -3.97
N THR A 24 11.46 13.91 -2.89
CA THR A 24 10.78 14.42 -1.71
C THR A 24 11.55 15.57 -1.07
N MET A 25 12.87 15.44 -0.90
CA MET A 25 13.76 16.49 -0.39
C MET A 25 13.69 17.75 -1.26
N SER A 26 13.72 17.61 -2.60
CA SER A 26 13.65 18.76 -3.52
C SER A 26 12.35 19.56 -3.39
N ILE A 27 11.24 18.90 -3.06
CA ILE A 27 9.97 19.54 -2.76
C ILE A 27 10.01 20.17 -1.36
N ALA A 28 10.55 19.45 -0.38
CA ALA A 28 10.67 19.91 1.00
C ALA A 28 11.52 21.20 1.11
N GLN A 29 12.58 21.33 0.30
CA GLN A 29 13.41 22.54 0.23
C GLN A 29 12.58 23.78 -0.14
N LYS A 30 11.63 23.64 -1.07
CA LYS A 30 10.71 24.74 -1.47
C LYS A 30 9.74 25.13 -0.35
N LEU A 31 9.61 24.26 0.66
CA LEU A 31 8.82 24.49 1.87
C LEU A 31 9.71 24.82 3.08
N ASP A 32 10.95 25.25 2.89
CA ASP A 32 11.90 25.63 3.95
C ASP A 32 12.25 24.48 4.93
N PHE A 33 12.30 23.24 4.45
CA PHE A 33 12.90 22.13 5.20
C PHE A 33 14.41 22.08 4.96
N ASN A 34 15.16 21.82 6.03
CA ASN A 34 16.59 21.56 5.97
C ASN A 34 16.83 20.06 5.75
N GLU A 35 17.85 19.73 4.98
CA GLU A 35 18.25 18.36 4.73
C GLU A 35 19.07 17.79 5.90
N LEU A 36 18.75 16.56 6.31
CA LEU A 36 19.61 15.72 7.14
C LEU A 36 20.11 14.56 6.29
N ALA A 37 21.28 14.74 5.67
CA ALA A 37 21.84 13.77 4.75
C ALA A 37 22.28 12.49 5.49
N ILE A 38 21.82 11.33 5.01
CA ILE A 38 22.14 10.00 5.54
C ILE A 38 22.82 9.20 4.43
N TYR A 39 24.09 8.87 4.61
CA TYR A 39 24.82 8.01 3.68
C TYR A 39 24.52 6.53 3.96
N ALA A 40 24.31 5.75 2.91
CA ALA A 40 24.10 4.32 2.97
C ALA A 40 25.42 3.57 3.23
N TYR A 41 25.50 2.81 4.33
CA TYR A 41 26.67 2.03 4.71
C TYR A 41 26.28 0.89 5.66
N GLU A 42 27.20 -0.06 5.83
CA GLU A 42 27.05 -1.15 6.79
C GLU A 42 27.24 -0.63 8.22
N SER A 43 26.14 -0.50 8.99
CA SER A 43 26.18 0.14 10.31
C SER A 43 27.02 -0.64 11.33
N SER A 44 27.20 -1.96 11.11
CA SER A 44 28.02 -2.82 11.96
C SER A 44 29.51 -2.46 11.95
N TYR A 45 29.96 -1.63 11.00
CA TYR A 45 31.33 -1.11 10.99
C TYR A 45 31.57 -0.01 12.03
N ASP A 46 30.53 0.65 12.54
CA ASP A 46 30.64 1.61 13.62
C ASP A 46 30.36 0.94 14.98
N SER A 47 31.25 1.12 15.94
CA SER A 47 30.92 0.93 17.36
C SER A 47 29.76 1.85 17.78
N ASP A 48 29.10 1.55 18.90
CA ASP A 48 27.98 2.38 19.39
C ASP A 48 28.39 3.84 19.63
N GLN A 49 29.64 4.07 20.04
CA GLN A 49 30.16 5.43 20.23
C GLN A 49 30.42 6.14 18.90
N GLU A 50 30.89 5.43 17.88
CA GLU A 50 31.10 5.98 16.53
C GLU A 50 29.78 6.30 15.84
N LEU A 51 28.81 5.37 15.89
CA LEU A 51 27.47 5.59 15.38
C LEU A 51 26.83 6.80 16.07
N SER A 52 26.92 6.89 17.40
CA SER A 52 26.42 8.05 18.13
C SER A 52 27.06 9.36 17.63
N LYS A 53 28.39 9.44 17.53
CA LYS A 53 29.08 10.65 17.02
C LYS A 53 28.74 10.97 15.57
N ARG A 54 28.55 9.97 14.72
CA ARG A 54 28.07 10.17 13.34
C ARG A 54 26.69 10.81 13.33
N LEU A 55 25.77 10.30 14.15
CA LEU A 55 24.43 10.87 14.30
C LEU A 55 24.46 12.27 14.91
N ASP A 56 25.42 12.60 15.80
CA ASP A 56 25.63 14.00 16.25
C ASP A 56 26.00 14.91 15.09
N GLY A 57 26.84 14.44 14.16
CA GLY A 57 27.20 15.17 12.95
C GLY A 57 26.00 15.40 12.03
N ILE A 58 25.22 14.33 11.76
CA ILE A 58 24.00 14.41 10.92
C ILE A 58 22.98 15.38 11.53
N LEU A 59 22.79 15.31 12.86
CA LEU A 59 21.79 16.09 13.59
C LEU A 59 22.32 17.42 14.13
N ALA A 60 23.52 17.86 13.76
CA ALA A 60 24.16 19.06 14.31
C ALA A 60 23.31 20.33 14.13
N GLY A 61 22.48 20.37 13.09
CA GLY A 61 21.55 21.46 12.81
C GLY A 61 20.22 21.39 13.57
N VAL A 62 19.92 20.32 14.31
CA VAL A 62 18.64 20.10 15.00
C VAL A 62 18.68 20.71 16.40
N SER A 63 17.56 21.29 16.85
CA SER A 63 17.42 21.80 18.22
C SER A 63 16.08 21.44 18.82
N GLN A 64 15.97 21.59 20.14
CA GLN A 64 14.75 21.29 20.88
C GLN A 64 13.53 22.01 20.30
N GLY A 65 12.45 21.25 20.08
CA GLY A 65 11.20 21.75 19.50
C GLY A 65 11.21 21.96 17.98
N ASP A 66 12.31 21.65 17.29
CA ASP A 66 12.29 21.53 15.82
C ASP A 66 11.44 20.33 15.38
N LEU A 67 10.99 20.31 14.13
CA LEU A 67 10.36 19.15 13.51
C LEU A 67 11.39 18.38 12.69
N VAL A 68 11.47 17.06 12.87
CA VAL A 68 12.22 16.15 12.02
C VAL A 68 11.27 15.14 11.38
N VAL A 69 11.24 15.13 10.05
CA VAL A 69 10.56 14.11 9.25
C VAL A 69 11.60 13.07 8.83
N VAL A 70 11.46 11.82 9.27
CA VAL A 70 12.38 10.74 8.95
C VAL A 70 11.79 9.90 7.82
N GLN A 71 12.37 10.00 6.62
CA GLN A 71 12.08 9.12 5.49
C GLN A 71 12.66 7.74 5.77
N LEU A 72 11.80 6.72 5.90
CA LEU A 72 12.19 5.34 6.19
C LEU A 72 11.80 4.37 5.05
N PRO A 73 12.59 3.31 4.82
CA PRO A 73 13.80 2.95 5.56
C PRO A 73 15.01 3.81 5.17
N THR A 74 16.02 3.84 6.05
CA THR A 74 17.33 4.45 5.73
C THR A 74 18.24 3.51 4.95
N TRP A 75 17.87 2.23 4.86
CA TRP A 75 18.66 1.14 4.27
C TRP A 75 20.00 0.86 4.99
N ASN A 76 20.19 1.39 6.19
CA ASN A 76 21.36 1.17 7.06
C ASN A 76 21.10 0.14 8.17
N ASP A 77 20.06 -0.69 8.09
CA ASP A 77 19.56 -1.61 9.13
C ASP A 77 18.76 -0.97 10.29
N SER A 78 18.14 -1.83 11.09
CA SER A 78 17.27 -1.44 12.21
C SER A 78 18.02 -0.86 13.40
N ARG A 79 19.31 -1.18 13.59
CA ARG A 79 20.15 -0.57 14.63
C ARG A 79 20.39 0.90 14.30
N PHE A 80 20.70 1.22 13.05
CA PHE A 80 20.86 2.62 12.63
C PHE A 80 19.55 3.40 12.81
N GLU A 81 18.44 2.84 12.35
CA GLU A 81 17.11 3.48 12.45
C GLU A 81 16.70 3.73 13.90
N ARG A 82 16.87 2.75 14.79
CA ARG A 82 16.61 2.91 16.23
C ARG A 82 17.47 4.03 16.81
N ALA A 83 18.78 4.00 16.59
CA ALA A 83 19.70 4.99 17.14
C ALA A 83 19.40 6.42 16.65
N LEU A 84 19.02 6.58 15.38
CA LEU A 84 18.61 7.86 14.81
C LEU A 84 17.35 8.40 15.51
N ILE A 85 16.30 7.58 15.60
CA ILE A 85 15.02 7.95 16.22
C ILE A 85 15.19 8.29 17.69
N ASP A 86 15.93 7.47 18.45
CA ASP A 86 16.18 7.71 19.86
C ASP A 86 16.92 9.04 20.07
N LYS A 87 17.86 9.36 19.18
CA LYS A 87 18.63 10.60 19.28
C LYS A 87 17.77 11.83 19.00
N ILE A 88 16.95 11.79 17.95
CA ILE A 88 16.00 12.86 17.62
C ILE A 88 15.05 13.11 18.80
N LYS A 89 14.45 12.06 19.35
CA LYS A 89 13.40 12.16 20.37
C LYS A 89 13.94 12.47 21.76
N TYR A 90 14.96 11.76 22.22
CA TYR A 90 15.39 11.81 23.63
C TYR A 90 16.58 12.75 23.86
N THR A 91 17.50 12.84 22.91
CA THR A 91 18.67 13.73 23.02
C THR A 91 18.31 15.15 22.56
N PHE A 92 17.83 15.30 21.32
CA PHE A 92 17.51 16.60 20.75
C PHE A 92 16.13 17.12 21.15
N LYS A 93 15.21 16.23 21.60
CA LYS A 93 13.86 16.59 22.02
C LYS A 93 13.11 17.37 20.92
N ALA A 94 13.28 16.91 19.69
CA ALA A 94 12.59 17.40 18.52
C ALA A 94 11.26 16.64 18.33
N HIS A 95 10.31 17.28 17.67
CA HIS A 95 9.10 16.62 17.20
C HIS A 95 9.45 15.64 16.08
N LEU A 96 8.87 14.45 16.14
CA LEU A 96 9.22 13.36 15.23
C LEU A 96 8.01 12.95 14.39
N ALA A 97 8.16 13.01 13.07
CA ALA A 97 7.27 12.36 12.11
C ALA A 97 8.05 11.31 11.32
N VAL A 98 7.44 10.16 11.08
CA VAL A 98 8.01 9.10 10.22
C VAL A 98 7.28 9.11 8.88
N PHE A 99 8.01 9.15 7.78
CA PHE A 99 7.48 9.04 6.43
C PHE A 99 7.91 7.71 5.81
N ILE A 100 6.95 6.79 5.69
CA ILE A 100 7.18 5.43 5.22
C ILE A 100 7.18 5.41 3.68
N HIS A 101 8.33 5.07 3.09
CA HIS A 101 8.48 4.81 1.67
C HIS A 101 8.30 3.32 1.35
N ASP A 102 8.88 2.47 2.19
CA ASP A 102 8.87 1.02 2.02
C ASP A 102 8.83 0.30 3.37
N ILE A 103 8.36 -0.95 3.38
CA ILE A 103 8.28 -1.80 4.58
C ILE A 103 8.95 -3.15 4.28
N PRO A 104 10.28 -3.26 4.45
CA PRO A 104 11.02 -4.47 4.08
C PRO A 104 10.45 -5.79 4.66
N PRO A 105 9.93 -5.83 5.91
CA PRO A 105 9.27 -7.03 6.45
C PRO A 105 8.01 -7.49 5.69
N ILE A 106 7.32 -6.60 4.96
CA ILE A 106 6.16 -6.94 4.12
C ILE A 106 6.62 -7.25 2.69
N MET A 107 7.60 -6.50 2.18
CA MET A 107 8.13 -6.70 0.82
C MET A 107 8.80 -8.07 0.65
N PHE A 108 9.43 -8.57 1.72
CA PHE A 108 10.22 -9.78 1.73
C PHE A 108 9.78 -10.67 2.90
N PRO A 109 8.99 -11.73 2.66
CA PRO A 109 8.43 -12.57 3.73
C PRO A 109 9.49 -13.12 4.71
N GLN A 110 10.69 -13.41 4.22
CA GLN A 110 11.81 -13.85 5.05
C GLN A 110 12.27 -12.82 6.10
N ASN A 111 11.91 -11.54 5.92
CA ASN A 111 12.25 -10.45 6.82
C ASN A 111 11.12 -10.15 7.83
N TYR A 112 10.04 -10.93 7.86
CA TYR A 112 8.90 -10.66 8.74
C TYR A 112 9.26 -10.67 10.23
N TYR A 113 10.32 -11.40 10.62
CA TYR A 113 10.84 -11.39 12.00
C TYR A 113 11.29 -9.99 12.48
N LEU A 114 11.53 -9.04 11.58
CA LEU A 114 11.86 -7.64 11.90
C LEU A 114 10.63 -6.76 12.15
N MET A 115 9.41 -7.27 11.89
CA MET A 115 8.17 -6.48 11.94
C MET A 115 7.95 -5.83 13.31
N SER A 116 8.11 -6.57 14.41
CA SER A 116 7.90 -6.05 15.76
C SER A 116 8.86 -4.89 16.07
N SER A 117 10.15 -5.05 15.77
CA SER A 117 11.16 -4.01 15.96
C SER A 117 10.85 -2.76 15.13
N LEU A 118 10.40 -2.95 13.89
CA LEU A 118 10.01 -1.83 13.02
C LEU A 118 8.79 -1.07 13.56
N ILE A 119 7.76 -1.78 14.04
CA ILE A 119 6.59 -1.18 14.67
C ILE A 119 6.97 -0.41 15.95
N GLU A 120 7.89 -0.93 16.75
CA GLU A 120 8.43 -0.20 17.90
C GLU A 120 9.16 1.09 17.47
N ILE A 121 9.84 1.10 16.32
CA ILE A 121 10.45 2.32 15.77
C ILE A 121 9.35 3.31 15.38
N TYR A 122 8.31 2.86 14.67
CA TYR A 122 7.21 3.72 14.24
C TYR A 122 6.41 4.30 15.41
N ASN A 123 6.21 3.53 16.48
CA ASN A 123 5.51 3.95 17.69
C ASN A 123 6.24 5.04 18.49
N GLU A 124 7.50 5.33 18.18
CA GLU A 124 8.20 6.49 18.75
C GLU A 124 7.74 7.82 18.14
N ALA A 125 7.13 7.80 16.96
CA ALA A 125 6.72 9.00 16.24
C ALA A 125 5.46 9.65 16.81
N GLU A 126 5.35 10.96 16.67
CA GLU A 126 4.11 11.70 16.93
C GLU A 126 3.14 11.63 15.75
N LEU A 127 3.64 11.39 14.54
CA LEU A 127 2.88 11.26 13.31
C LEU A 127 3.54 10.26 12.36
N VAL A 128 2.74 9.45 11.68
CA VAL A 128 3.20 8.55 10.62
C VAL A 128 2.52 8.90 9.29
N ILE A 129 3.33 9.04 8.23
CA ILE A 129 2.86 9.16 6.86
C ILE A 129 2.99 7.79 6.21
N VAL A 130 1.87 7.25 5.71
CA VAL A 130 1.76 5.96 5.05
C VAL A 130 1.47 6.13 3.55
N PRO A 131 1.84 5.17 2.68
CA PRO A 131 1.55 5.23 1.26
C PRO A 131 0.04 5.21 0.95
N SER A 132 -0.70 4.31 1.61
CA SER A 132 -2.14 4.10 1.40
C SER A 132 -2.87 3.83 2.73
N GLN A 133 -4.20 3.81 2.67
CA GLN A 133 -5.03 3.46 3.82
C GLN A 133 -4.86 1.98 4.22
N GLU A 134 -4.77 1.11 3.22
CA GLU A 134 -4.52 -0.33 3.35
C GLU A 134 -3.21 -0.58 4.12
N MET A 135 -2.17 0.20 3.83
CA MET A 135 -0.91 0.11 4.57
C MET A 135 -1.06 0.51 6.03
N TYR A 136 -1.79 1.60 6.33
CA TYR A 136 -2.04 1.98 7.71
C TYR A 136 -2.75 0.87 8.48
N GLN A 137 -3.79 0.28 7.89
CA GLN A 137 -4.54 -0.80 8.51
C GLN A 137 -3.70 -2.05 8.73
N ARG A 138 -2.83 -2.40 7.78
CA ARG A 138 -1.85 -3.46 8.00
C ARG A 138 -0.96 -3.16 9.19
N LEU A 139 -0.36 -1.97 9.26
CA LEU A 139 0.50 -1.59 10.38
C LEU A 139 -0.24 -1.52 11.71
N TYR A 140 -1.50 -1.11 11.71
CA TYR A 140 -2.36 -1.14 12.89
C TYR A 140 -2.49 -2.56 13.46
N LEU A 141 -2.76 -3.56 12.61
CA LEU A 141 -2.82 -4.97 13.02
C LEU A 141 -1.48 -5.53 13.51
N GLU A 142 -0.36 -4.97 13.03
CA GLU A 142 0.98 -5.32 13.49
C GLU A 142 1.32 -4.65 14.84
N GLY A 143 0.57 -3.63 15.27
CA GLY A 143 0.69 -2.99 16.58
C GLY A 143 1.04 -1.50 16.53
N LEU A 144 0.81 -0.82 15.41
CA LEU A 144 0.96 0.63 15.32
C LEU A 144 -0.09 1.34 16.19
N THR A 145 0.37 2.18 17.10
CA THR A 145 -0.45 2.92 18.08
C THR A 145 -0.51 4.42 17.83
N VAL A 146 0.25 4.91 16.83
CA VAL A 146 0.28 6.34 16.47
C VAL A 146 -1.09 6.77 15.95
N ASN A 147 -1.67 7.80 16.55
CA ASN A 147 -3.02 8.29 16.25
C ASN A 147 -3.06 9.41 15.20
N LYS A 148 -1.93 10.07 14.91
CA LYS A 148 -1.83 11.05 13.83
C LYS A 148 -1.29 10.36 12.58
N ILE A 149 -2.17 10.12 11.62
CA ILE A 149 -1.83 9.45 10.36
C ILE A 149 -2.08 10.40 9.19
N LEU A 150 -1.24 10.32 8.16
CA LEU A 150 -1.43 10.95 6.86
C LEU A 150 -1.22 9.92 5.75
N VAL A 151 -2.10 9.93 4.76
CA VAL A 151 -1.99 9.06 3.57
C VAL A 151 -1.36 9.84 2.41
N GLN A 152 -0.29 9.30 1.83
CA GLN A 152 0.41 9.88 0.69
C GLN A 152 -0.40 9.85 -0.59
N ALA A 153 -1.02 8.70 -0.88
CA ALA A 153 -1.88 8.41 -2.02
C ALA A 153 -1.22 8.37 -3.40
N MET A 154 -0.20 9.19 -3.68
CA MET A 154 0.52 9.16 -4.95
C MET A 154 1.94 9.70 -4.84
N TRP A 155 2.85 9.14 -5.64
CA TRP A 155 4.18 9.73 -5.83
C TRP A 155 4.08 10.94 -6.76
N ASP A 156 4.83 11.98 -6.42
CA ASP A 156 5.10 13.06 -7.36
C ASP A 156 6.23 12.67 -8.33
N HIS A 157 6.44 13.50 -9.35
CA HIS A 157 7.58 13.40 -10.25
C HIS A 157 7.99 14.81 -10.69
N PRO A 158 8.64 15.61 -9.80
CA PRO A 158 8.97 17.00 -10.08
C PRO A 158 9.82 17.13 -11.33
N THR A 159 9.29 17.80 -12.35
CA THR A 159 9.99 18.01 -13.63
C THR A 159 9.44 19.22 -14.35
N ASP A 160 10.30 19.89 -15.12
CA ASP A 160 9.90 20.96 -16.04
C ASP A 160 9.70 20.44 -17.47
N PHE A 161 9.86 19.12 -17.69
CA PHE A 161 9.55 18.48 -18.96
C PHE A 161 8.13 18.83 -19.43
N GLN A 162 7.95 19.08 -20.73
CA GLN A 162 6.65 19.36 -21.33
C GLN A 162 6.47 18.44 -22.54
N PRO A 163 5.55 17.45 -22.48
CA PRO A 163 5.29 16.59 -23.62
C PRO A 163 4.65 17.39 -24.76
N ARG A 164 4.94 16.99 -26.00
CA ARG A 164 4.36 17.57 -27.22
C ARG A 164 4.02 16.45 -28.18
N ASP A 165 2.96 16.66 -28.96
CA ASP A 165 2.57 15.80 -30.08
C ASP A 165 2.44 14.30 -29.68
N ILE A 166 1.81 14.04 -28.52
CA ILE A 166 1.58 12.68 -28.04
C ILE A 166 0.61 11.98 -29.01
N SER A 167 1.11 10.98 -29.72
CA SER A 167 0.33 10.23 -30.73
C SER A 167 -0.29 8.97 -30.15
N PHE A 168 -1.45 8.54 -30.67
CA PHE A 168 -1.96 7.21 -30.35
C PHE A 168 -1.05 6.15 -30.95
N GLN A 169 -0.37 5.39 -30.11
CA GLN A 169 0.45 4.26 -30.52
C GLN A 169 -0.04 3.00 -29.82
N LYS A 170 -0.38 1.96 -30.57
CA LYS A 170 -0.73 0.65 -30.02
C LYS A 170 0.51 -0.04 -29.46
N ARG A 171 0.99 0.44 -28.30
CA ARG A 171 2.21 -0.04 -27.65
C ARG A 171 2.18 0.21 -26.16
N ILE A 172 2.89 -0.65 -25.45
CA ILE A 172 3.03 -0.59 -24.00
C ILE A 172 4.47 -0.24 -23.64
N HIS A 173 4.63 0.55 -22.58
CA HIS A 173 5.91 0.93 -21.99
C HIS A 173 6.03 0.35 -20.58
N PHE A 174 7.17 -0.27 -20.28
CA PHE A 174 7.45 -0.81 -18.95
C PHE A 174 8.82 -0.39 -18.43
N ALA A 175 8.85 0.51 -17.44
CA ALA A 175 10.08 1.06 -16.88
C ALA A 175 10.59 0.28 -15.66
N GLY A 176 10.89 -1.02 -15.79
CA GLY A 176 11.27 -1.88 -14.67
C GLY A 176 12.32 -2.94 -14.99
N ASP A 177 12.96 -3.45 -13.94
CA ASP A 177 14.00 -4.47 -14.05
C ASP A 177 13.43 -5.80 -14.53
N ILE A 178 13.83 -6.25 -15.72
CA ILE A 178 13.38 -7.50 -16.32
C ILE A 178 13.73 -8.74 -15.47
N ASN A 179 14.71 -8.66 -14.58
CA ASN A 179 15.05 -9.76 -13.67
C ASN A 179 14.05 -9.91 -12.53
N LYS A 180 13.27 -8.85 -12.23
CA LYS A 180 12.24 -8.84 -11.19
C LYS A 180 10.85 -9.22 -11.72
N PHE A 181 10.61 -9.09 -13.02
CA PHE A 181 9.28 -9.21 -13.61
C PHE A 181 9.29 -10.26 -14.73
N ASP A 182 8.92 -11.50 -14.39
CA ASP A 182 9.07 -12.65 -15.28
C ASP A 182 8.05 -12.63 -16.43
N PHE A 183 6.90 -11.98 -16.27
CA PHE A 183 5.86 -11.86 -17.30
C PHE A 183 6.39 -11.28 -18.62
N ILE A 184 7.44 -10.45 -18.56
CA ILE A 184 8.08 -9.87 -19.74
C ILE A 184 8.75 -10.96 -20.59
N LYS A 185 9.36 -11.96 -19.94
CA LYS A 185 10.02 -13.09 -20.61
C LYS A 185 9.00 -14.01 -21.29
N HIS A 186 7.75 -13.95 -20.85
CA HIS A 186 6.64 -14.76 -21.36
C HIS A 186 5.61 -13.93 -22.13
N TRP A 187 5.98 -12.73 -22.59
CA TRP A 187 5.07 -11.83 -23.29
C TRP A 187 4.55 -12.46 -24.60
N SER A 188 3.24 -12.66 -24.67
CA SER A 188 2.57 -13.37 -25.76
C SER A 188 1.55 -12.52 -26.52
N LEU A 189 1.44 -11.23 -26.18
CA LEU A 189 0.45 -10.33 -26.76
C LEU A 189 0.92 -9.76 -28.11
N GLU A 190 -0.06 -9.43 -28.96
CA GLU A 190 0.18 -8.77 -30.25
C GLU A 190 0.70 -7.33 -30.05
N THR A 191 0.22 -6.66 -29.01
CA THR A 191 0.70 -5.33 -28.66
C THR A 191 2.18 -5.38 -28.26
N PRO A 192 3.07 -4.62 -28.94
CA PRO A 192 4.49 -4.57 -28.60
C PRO A 192 4.74 -3.85 -27.27
N ILE A 193 5.77 -4.28 -26.56
CA ILE A 193 6.20 -3.72 -25.29
C ILE A 193 7.65 -3.20 -25.35
N ASP A 194 7.85 -1.92 -25.01
CA ASP A 194 9.15 -1.30 -24.80
C ASP A 194 9.53 -1.40 -23.31
N VAL A 195 10.65 -2.07 -23.01
CA VAL A 195 11.12 -2.31 -21.64
C VAL A 195 12.36 -1.49 -21.35
N TYR A 196 12.28 -0.59 -20.37
CA TYR A 196 13.39 0.26 -19.92
C TYR A 196 14.05 -0.37 -18.70
N SER A 197 15.01 -1.27 -18.97
CA SER A 197 15.72 -2.06 -17.96
C SER A 197 17.22 -2.09 -18.23
N ASN A 198 18.02 -2.16 -17.16
CA ASN A 198 19.39 -2.64 -17.28
C ASN A 198 19.42 -4.16 -17.48
N HIS A 199 20.54 -4.70 -17.95
CA HIS A 199 20.87 -6.14 -17.90
C HIS A 199 19.98 -7.12 -18.69
N ALA A 200 19.64 -6.80 -19.94
CA ALA A 200 18.99 -7.77 -20.85
C ALA A 200 19.97 -8.47 -21.82
N ARG A 201 21.28 -8.42 -21.55
CA ARG A 201 22.23 -9.11 -22.43
C ARG A 201 21.98 -10.62 -22.31
N ASP A 202 21.81 -11.28 -23.45
CA ASP A 202 21.70 -12.73 -23.61
C ASP A 202 20.36 -13.37 -23.20
N LEU A 203 19.26 -12.59 -23.12
CA LEU A 203 17.91 -13.15 -22.96
C LEU A 203 17.27 -13.44 -24.33
N ASP A 204 16.77 -14.66 -24.51
CA ASP A 204 15.89 -15.02 -25.63
C ASP A 204 14.49 -14.49 -25.33
N LEU A 205 14.12 -13.38 -25.99
CA LEU A 205 12.87 -12.66 -25.73
C LEU A 205 11.93 -12.73 -26.93
N PRO A 206 10.60 -12.73 -26.69
CA PRO A 206 9.61 -12.66 -27.78
C PRO A 206 9.84 -11.45 -28.70
N GLN A 207 9.52 -11.59 -29.99
CA GLN A 207 9.74 -10.54 -31.00
C GLN A 207 9.01 -9.22 -30.71
N SER A 208 7.90 -9.27 -29.97
CA SER A 208 7.13 -8.10 -29.54
C SER A 208 7.74 -7.36 -28.33
N VAL A 209 8.83 -7.86 -27.74
CA VAL A 209 9.54 -7.24 -26.61
C VAL A 209 10.77 -6.50 -27.12
N THR A 210 10.84 -5.19 -26.88
CA THR A 210 11.99 -4.35 -27.22
C THR A 210 12.66 -3.78 -25.97
N ILE A 211 13.91 -4.18 -25.71
CA ILE A 211 14.69 -3.60 -24.62
C ILE A 211 15.29 -2.26 -25.05
N LYS A 212 15.00 -1.20 -24.29
CA LYS A 212 15.51 0.16 -24.54
C LYS A 212 16.72 0.54 -23.68
N GLY A 213 17.11 -0.31 -22.74
CA GLY A 213 18.13 0.00 -21.74
C GLY A 213 17.59 0.89 -20.62
N TRP A 214 18.41 1.13 -19.60
CA TRP A 214 18.12 2.18 -18.61
C TRP A 214 18.43 3.55 -19.22
N LEU A 215 17.52 4.49 -18.99
CA LEU A 215 17.65 5.87 -19.46
C LEU A 215 17.60 6.82 -18.26
N PRO A 216 18.38 7.92 -18.29
CA PRO A 216 18.18 9.04 -17.38
C PRO A 216 16.75 9.60 -17.50
N ASP A 217 16.27 10.23 -16.43
CA ASP A 217 14.87 10.67 -16.30
C ASP A 217 14.37 11.47 -17.50
N TYR A 218 15.09 12.52 -17.91
CA TYR A 218 14.68 13.38 -19.03
C TYR A 218 14.59 12.61 -20.37
N GLU A 219 15.52 11.69 -20.62
CA GLU A 219 15.52 10.86 -21.83
C GLU A 219 14.40 9.83 -21.79
N LEU A 220 14.11 9.27 -20.62
CA LEU A 220 12.97 8.36 -20.40
C LEU A 220 11.66 9.09 -20.70
N LEU A 221 11.42 10.24 -20.07
CA LEU A 221 10.21 11.05 -20.31
C LEU A 221 10.06 11.45 -21.78
N THR A 222 11.16 11.81 -22.44
CA THR A 222 11.16 12.13 -23.87
C THR A 222 10.71 10.93 -24.72
N ASN A 223 11.18 9.72 -24.42
CA ASN A 223 10.78 8.54 -25.17
C ASN A 223 9.34 8.10 -24.89
N LEU A 224 8.91 8.14 -23.64
CA LEU A 224 7.55 7.82 -23.23
C LEU A 224 6.52 8.79 -23.85
N SER A 225 6.84 10.08 -23.89
CA SER A 225 5.94 11.13 -24.40
C SER A 225 5.60 11.03 -25.89
N LYS A 226 6.24 10.12 -26.64
CA LYS A 226 5.88 9.84 -28.04
C LYS A 226 4.47 9.23 -28.18
N GLY A 227 3.98 8.62 -27.11
CA GLY A 227 2.66 8.00 -27.04
C GLY A 227 2.70 6.51 -26.74
N GLY A 228 1.52 5.90 -26.61
CA GLY A 228 1.32 4.57 -26.04
C GLY A 228 0.81 4.60 -24.60
N PHE A 229 1.01 3.50 -23.88
CA PHE A 229 0.50 3.33 -22.51
C PHE A 229 1.60 2.91 -21.55
N GLY A 230 1.64 3.50 -20.37
CA GLY A 230 2.51 3.04 -19.28
C GLY A 230 1.90 1.85 -18.56
N LEU A 231 2.66 0.76 -18.40
CA LEU A 231 2.19 -0.41 -17.66
C LEU A 231 2.78 -0.43 -16.24
N VAL A 232 1.88 -0.53 -15.26
CA VAL A 232 2.19 -0.95 -13.89
C VAL A 232 1.66 -2.37 -13.76
N TRP A 233 2.54 -3.35 -13.52
CA TRP A 233 2.13 -4.76 -13.44
C TRP A 233 3.10 -5.60 -12.63
N THR A 234 2.62 -6.74 -12.13
CA THR A 234 3.42 -7.80 -11.52
C THR A 234 2.68 -9.14 -11.62
N ASP A 235 3.44 -10.20 -11.84
CA ASP A 235 3.04 -11.60 -11.90
C ASP A 235 3.41 -12.40 -10.64
N GLN A 236 3.98 -11.72 -9.63
CA GLN A 236 4.43 -12.36 -8.40
C GLN A 236 3.40 -12.13 -7.29
N ASP A 237 2.82 -13.20 -6.76
CA ASP A 237 1.73 -13.17 -5.77
C ASP A 237 2.07 -12.32 -4.54
N TYR A 238 3.26 -12.49 -3.96
CA TYR A 238 3.68 -11.71 -2.78
C TYR A 238 3.86 -10.21 -3.07
N ILE A 239 4.17 -9.85 -4.32
CA ILE A 239 4.23 -8.44 -4.75
C ILE A 239 2.81 -7.91 -4.96
N GLN A 240 1.86 -8.73 -5.39
CA GLN A 240 0.46 -8.30 -5.53
C GLN A 240 -0.17 -7.90 -4.20
N ASP A 241 0.08 -8.66 -3.14
CA ASP A 241 -0.35 -8.27 -1.78
C ASP A 241 0.29 -6.95 -1.35
N TYR A 242 1.58 -6.75 -1.66
CA TYR A 242 2.25 -5.47 -1.39
C TYR A 242 1.68 -4.32 -2.25
N PHE A 243 1.28 -4.55 -3.51
CA PHE A 243 0.69 -3.54 -4.39
C PHE A 243 -0.66 -3.01 -3.90
N GLN A 244 -1.39 -3.81 -3.11
CA GLN A 244 -2.61 -3.36 -2.43
C GLN A 244 -2.32 -2.31 -1.36
N MET A 245 -1.09 -2.27 -0.84
CA MET A 245 -0.71 -1.38 0.25
C MET A 245 0.26 -0.28 -0.16
N CYS A 246 1.09 -0.51 -1.18
CA CYS A 246 2.11 0.45 -1.61
C CYS A 246 1.63 1.30 -2.80
N ILE A 247 2.38 2.35 -3.07
CA ILE A 247 2.23 3.17 -4.27
C ILE A 247 3.52 3.10 -5.10
N THR A 248 3.39 3.13 -6.42
CA THR A 248 4.52 2.90 -7.33
C THR A 248 5.04 4.18 -7.98
N HIS A 249 6.36 4.35 -8.01
CA HIS A 249 7.01 5.47 -8.71
C HIS A 249 6.80 5.43 -10.22
N LYS A 250 6.66 4.24 -10.83
CA LYS A 250 6.46 4.11 -12.27
C LYS A 250 5.24 4.89 -12.76
N LEU A 251 4.17 4.82 -11.96
CA LEU A 251 2.91 5.48 -12.24
C LEU A 251 3.09 6.99 -12.40
N SER A 252 3.79 7.63 -11.46
CA SER A 252 4.06 9.06 -11.54
C SER A 252 4.95 9.42 -12.72
N THR A 253 5.92 8.56 -13.07
CA THR A 253 6.77 8.72 -14.26
C THR A 253 5.97 8.74 -15.56
N TYR A 254 5.04 7.78 -15.76
CA TYR A 254 4.23 7.73 -16.98
C TYR A 254 3.30 8.94 -17.11
N LEU A 255 2.63 9.31 -16.02
CA LEU A 255 1.75 10.48 -16.00
C LEU A 255 2.54 11.79 -16.18
N ALA A 256 3.77 11.86 -15.64
CA ALA A 256 4.68 12.97 -15.90
C ALA A 256 5.19 13.00 -17.35
N ALA A 257 5.28 11.86 -18.03
CA ALA A 257 5.53 11.82 -19.48
C ALA A 257 4.30 12.20 -20.31
N GLY A 258 3.12 12.28 -19.70
CA GLY A 258 1.87 12.68 -20.33
C GLY A 258 1.07 11.55 -20.97
N ILE A 259 1.42 10.28 -20.72
CA ILE A 259 0.74 9.12 -21.30
C ILE A 259 -0.20 8.44 -20.28
N PRO A 260 -1.31 7.84 -20.75
CA PRO A 260 -2.22 7.08 -19.89
C PRO A 260 -1.60 5.76 -19.45
N VAL A 261 -2.21 5.12 -18.45
CA VAL A 261 -1.66 3.91 -17.83
C VAL A 261 -2.61 2.72 -17.83
N PHE A 262 -2.03 1.52 -17.78
CA PHE A 262 -2.72 0.30 -17.35
C PHE A 262 -2.21 -0.08 -15.96
N VAL A 263 -3.13 -0.32 -15.03
CA VAL A 263 -2.84 -0.72 -13.64
C VAL A 263 -3.67 -1.95 -13.25
N PRO A 264 -3.19 -2.81 -12.34
CA PRO A 264 -3.98 -3.95 -11.88
C PRO A 264 -5.10 -3.50 -10.93
N GLU A 265 -6.17 -4.28 -10.85
CA GLU A 265 -7.24 -4.10 -9.85
C GLU A 265 -6.74 -4.13 -8.41
N SER A 266 -5.57 -4.73 -8.15
CA SER A 266 -4.96 -4.77 -6.83
C SER A 266 -4.22 -3.48 -6.44
N LEU A 267 -4.03 -2.50 -7.34
CA LEU A 267 -3.25 -1.31 -7.00
C LEU A 267 -3.98 -0.41 -5.99
N SER A 268 -3.31 -0.06 -4.88
CA SER A 268 -3.87 0.71 -3.76
C SER A 268 -4.58 2.00 -4.15
N ASN A 269 -4.07 2.71 -5.17
CA ASN A 269 -4.57 4.01 -5.61
C ASN A 269 -5.30 3.96 -6.97
N LYS A 270 -5.85 2.80 -7.36
CA LYS A 270 -6.57 2.62 -8.64
C LYS A 270 -7.71 3.63 -8.86
N LYS A 271 -8.42 4.03 -7.81
CA LYS A 271 -9.52 5.01 -7.91
C LYS A 271 -9.06 6.38 -8.39
N ILE A 272 -7.84 6.78 -8.06
CA ILE A 272 -7.26 8.03 -8.59
C ILE A 272 -7.17 7.94 -10.12
N ILE A 273 -6.88 6.75 -10.66
CA ILE A 273 -6.80 6.50 -12.10
C ILE A 273 -8.20 6.56 -12.73
N GLU A 274 -9.18 5.88 -12.14
CA GLU A 274 -10.57 5.83 -12.64
C GLU A 274 -11.25 7.21 -12.58
N ASP A 275 -11.26 7.83 -11.39
CA ASP A 275 -12.00 9.08 -11.12
C ASP A 275 -11.46 10.27 -11.93
N ASN A 276 -10.17 10.22 -12.32
CA ASN A 276 -9.53 11.28 -13.09
C ASN A 276 -9.29 10.89 -14.56
N GLY A 277 -9.76 9.72 -15.00
CA GLY A 277 -9.61 9.26 -16.40
C GLY A 277 -8.15 9.16 -16.87
N LEU A 278 -7.25 8.67 -16.00
CA LEU A 278 -5.80 8.63 -16.26
C LEU A 278 -5.34 7.36 -16.99
N GLY A 279 -6.27 6.45 -17.28
CA GLY A 279 -5.96 5.13 -17.80
C GLY A 279 -7.04 4.12 -17.46
N PHE A 280 -6.66 2.85 -17.41
CA PHE A 280 -7.56 1.74 -17.17
C PHE A 280 -7.05 0.84 -16.04
N VAL A 281 -7.99 0.40 -15.22
CA VAL A 281 -7.78 -0.69 -14.27
C VAL A 281 -8.18 -1.98 -14.98
N VAL A 282 -7.29 -2.96 -15.01
CA VAL A 282 -7.49 -4.22 -15.74
C VAL A 282 -7.21 -5.44 -14.86
N LYS A 283 -7.91 -6.53 -15.16
CA LYS A 283 -7.82 -7.84 -14.49
C LYS A 283 -6.68 -8.68 -15.07
N SER A 284 -6.36 -8.48 -16.34
CA SER A 284 -5.31 -9.22 -17.01
C SER A 284 -4.63 -8.42 -18.12
N LEU A 285 -3.49 -8.92 -18.60
CA LEU A 285 -2.78 -8.30 -19.72
C LEU A 285 -3.56 -8.46 -21.04
N GLU A 286 -4.35 -9.52 -21.18
CA GLU A 286 -5.22 -9.75 -22.33
C GLU A 286 -6.32 -8.69 -22.43
N GLU A 287 -6.90 -8.30 -21.29
CA GLU A 287 -7.85 -7.18 -21.23
C GLU A 287 -7.19 -5.87 -21.67
N ALA A 288 -5.98 -5.58 -21.22
CA ALA A 288 -5.23 -4.41 -21.68
C ALA A 288 -5.00 -4.44 -23.20
N ASN A 289 -4.67 -5.61 -23.76
CA ASN A 289 -4.51 -5.80 -25.21
C ASN A 289 -5.83 -5.56 -25.95
N GLU A 290 -6.95 -6.09 -25.47
CA GLU A 290 -8.28 -5.88 -26.05
C GLU A 290 -8.69 -4.40 -26.05
N VAL A 291 -8.41 -3.68 -24.96
CA VAL A 291 -8.65 -2.24 -24.85
C VAL A 291 -7.86 -1.48 -25.90
N ILE A 292 -6.57 -1.77 -26.06
CA ILE A 292 -5.71 -1.10 -27.06
C ILE A 292 -6.20 -1.38 -28.49
N GLU A 293 -6.57 -2.63 -28.79
CA GLU A 293 -6.96 -3.02 -30.14
C GLU A 293 -8.25 -2.34 -30.60
N ASN A 294 -9.22 -2.20 -29.70
CA ASN A 294 -10.53 -1.63 -29.98
C ASN A 294 -10.60 -0.10 -29.76
N MET A 295 -9.51 0.54 -29.31
CA MET A 295 -9.51 1.97 -29.01
C MET A 295 -9.43 2.84 -30.28
N SER A 296 -10.25 3.89 -30.29
CA SER A 296 -10.20 4.95 -31.30
C SER A 296 -9.20 6.05 -30.93
N GLU A 297 -8.65 6.74 -31.94
CA GLU A 297 -7.79 7.91 -31.72
C GLU A 297 -8.48 9.01 -30.90
N SER A 298 -9.80 9.21 -31.08
CA SER A 298 -10.55 10.21 -30.29
C SER A 298 -10.63 9.84 -28.82
N THR A 299 -10.86 8.56 -28.50
CA THR A 299 -10.85 8.06 -27.11
C THR A 299 -9.46 8.23 -26.48
N TYR A 300 -8.40 7.92 -27.23
CA TYR A 300 -7.04 8.14 -26.74
C TYR A 300 -6.77 9.62 -26.47
N GLN A 301 -7.22 10.52 -27.34
CA GLN A 301 -7.05 11.96 -27.14
C GLN A 301 -7.78 12.48 -25.89
N GLU A 302 -8.94 11.93 -25.56
CA GLU A 302 -9.64 12.23 -24.30
C GLU A 302 -8.80 11.84 -23.08
N LEU A 303 -8.18 10.65 -23.09
CA LEU A 303 -7.25 10.22 -22.03
C LEU A 303 -6.05 11.18 -21.91
N ILE A 304 -5.46 11.60 -23.04
CA ILE A 304 -4.35 12.56 -23.04
C ILE A 304 -4.76 13.88 -22.37
N ASN A 305 -5.98 14.37 -22.66
CA ASN A 305 -6.47 15.61 -22.06
C ASN A 305 -6.66 15.47 -20.54
N SER A 306 -7.20 14.33 -20.09
CA SER A 306 -7.34 14.02 -18.67
C SER A 306 -5.99 13.94 -17.95
N VAL A 307 -5.03 13.22 -18.54
CA VAL A 307 -3.66 13.13 -18.02
C VAL A 307 -3.01 14.51 -17.98
N ALA A 308 -3.15 15.33 -19.02
CA ALA A 308 -2.58 16.68 -19.06
C ALA A 308 -3.11 17.59 -17.94
N ASN A 309 -4.41 17.50 -17.62
CA ASN A 309 -5.02 18.25 -16.52
C ASN A 309 -4.48 17.80 -15.16
N PHE A 310 -4.39 16.49 -14.94
CA PHE A 310 -3.93 15.93 -13.66
C PHE A 310 -2.42 16.09 -13.44
N ARG A 311 -1.63 16.00 -14.51
CA ARG A 311 -0.15 16.02 -14.52
C ARG A 311 0.46 17.18 -13.75
N GLN A 312 -0.22 18.33 -13.66
CA GLN A 312 0.28 19.47 -12.90
C GLN A 312 0.44 19.15 -11.41
N LEU A 313 -0.43 18.31 -10.84
CA LEU A 313 -0.32 17.88 -9.44
C LEU A 313 0.98 17.12 -9.21
N ILE A 314 1.28 16.16 -10.07
CA ILE A 314 2.47 15.31 -10.01
C ILE A 314 3.76 16.10 -10.27
N THR A 315 3.78 16.88 -11.36
CA THR A 315 5.02 17.51 -11.85
C THR A 315 5.42 18.75 -11.05
N LYS A 316 4.48 19.33 -10.29
CA LYS A 316 4.77 20.41 -9.35
C LYS A 316 4.90 19.94 -7.90
N GLY A 317 4.72 18.65 -7.62
CA GLY A 317 5.00 18.08 -6.30
C GLY A 317 3.88 18.28 -5.29
N TYR A 318 2.62 18.41 -5.72
CA TYR A 318 1.53 18.82 -4.84
C TYR A 318 1.13 17.74 -3.82
N PHE A 319 1.32 16.45 -4.12
CA PHE A 319 1.03 15.39 -3.15
C PHE A 319 1.96 15.49 -1.94
N THR A 320 3.25 15.64 -2.19
CA THR A 320 4.30 15.82 -1.16
C THR A 320 4.16 17.16 -0.46
N GLN A 321 3.86 18.25 -1.19
CA GLN A 321 3.63 19.56 -0.57
C GLN A 321 2.45 19.52 0.41
N ARG A 322 1.35 18.90 0.02
CA ARG A 322 0.17 18.67 0.88
C ARG A 322 0.58 17.90 2.14
N LEU A 323 1.33 16.81 1.98
CA LEU A 323 1.76 15.96 3.10
C LEU A 323 2.66 16.70 4.08
N LEU A 324 3.75 17.30 3.61
CA LEU A 324 4.70 17.99 4.48
C LEU A 324 4.06 19.19 5.18
N THR A 325 3.18 19.90 4.49
CA THR A 325 2.40 20.99 5.08
C THR A 325 1.45 20.45 6.16
N ALA A 326 0.67 19.40 5.86
CA ALA A 326 -0.25 18.78 6.80
C ALA A 326 0.48 18.20 8.02
N THR A 327 1.67 17.65 7.86
CA THR A 327 2.51 17.17 8.96
C THR A 327 2.82 18.30 9.94
N VAL A 328 3.22 19.47 9.45
CA VAL A 328 3.45 20.65 10.30
C VAL A 328 2.17 21.02 11.05
N PHE A 329 1.03 21.09 10.37
CA PHE A 329 -0.24 21.42 11.02
C PHE A 329 -0.63 20.39 12.10
N LYS A 330 -0.59 19.09 11.80
CA LYS A 330 -0.99 18.02 12.73
C LYS A 330 -0.04 17.89 13.93
N ILE A 331 1.25 18.19 13.77
CA ILE A 331 2.19 18.18 14.90
C ILE A 331 1.91 19.35 15.85
N PHE A 332 1.76 20.58 15.33
CA PHE A 332 1.74 21.80 16.15
C PHE A 332 0.35 22.32 16.52
N SER A 333 -0.73 21.72 16.02
CA SER A 333 -2.10 22.12 16.34
C SER A 333 -2.81 21.13 17.25
N ARG A 334 -3.88 21.62 17.90
CA ARG A 334 -4.88 20.80 18.59
C ARG A 334 -6.26 21.14 18.00
N GLY A 335 -7.08 20.13 17.75
CA GLY A 335 -8.47 20.33 17.29
C GLY A 335 -8.64 20.71 15.81
N LEU A 336 -7.59 20.69 14.97
CA LEU A 336 -7.73 20.91 13.53
C LEU A 336 -8.38 19.73 12.78
N SER A 337 -8.39 18.53 13.35
CA SER A 337 -9.00 17.34 12.74
C SER A 337 -10.48 17.54 12.39
N ALA A 338 -11.20 18.41 13.11
CA ALA A 338 -12.58 18.76 12.82
C ALA A 338 -12.76 19.52 11.48
N PHE A 339 -11.69 20.13 10.94
CA PHE A 339 -11.72 20.94 9.72
C PHE A 339 -11.06 20.26 8.52
N GLU A 340 -10.26 19.22 8.73
CA GLU A 340 -9.46 18.60 7.65
C GLU A 340 -10.29 17.71 6.71
N GLY A 341 -11.55 17.40 7.06
CA GLY A 341 -12.25 16.28 6.44
C GLY A 341 -11.53 15.00 6.82
N ASP A 342 -12.24 13.99 7.27
CA ASP A 342 -11.61 12.77 7.76
C ASP A 342 -11.02 11.96 6.58
N LEU A 343 -9.81 12.34 6.14
CA LEU A 343 -9.02 11.59 5.16
C LEU A 343 -8.28 10.40 5.82
N SER A 344 -8.34 10.28 7.14
CA SER A 344 -7.74 9.20 7.94
C SER A 344 -8.60 7.93 8.01
N HIS A 345 -9.89 8.05 7.69
CA HIS A 345 -10.83 6.94 7.78
C HIS A 345 -11.61 6.77 6.48
N CYS A 346 -10.88 6.46 5.40
CA CYS A 346 -11.51 5.85 4.24
C CYS A 346 -11.71 4.35 4.59
N PRO A 347 -12.94 3.83 4.69
CA PRO A 347 -13.14 2.39 4.84
C PRO A 347 -12.54 1.67 3.63
N LEU A 348 -11.90 0.52 3.87
CA LEU A 348 -11.36 -0.34 2.81
C LEU A 348 -12.45 -0.63 1.78
N MET A 349 -12.25 -0.19 0.55
CA MET A 349 -13.14 -0.53 -0.56
C MET A 349 -12.75 -1.90 -1.09
N ARG A 350 -13.13 -2.92 -0.33
CA ARG A 350 -12.96 -4.34 -0.67
C ARG A 350 -14.00 -4.70 -1.73
N GLN A 351 -13.54 -5.16 -2.90
CA GLN A 351 -14.40 -5.50 -4.03
C GLN A 351 -14.96 -6.92 -3.97
N ASP A 352 -14.26 -7.84 -3.29
CA ASP A 352 -14.70 -9.22 -3.14
C ASP A 352 -15.70 -9.37 -1.98
N HIS A 353 -16.49 -10.45 -1.99
CA HIS A 353 -17.43 -10.81 -0.93
C HIS A 353 -16.80 -11.83 0.03
N ASN A 354 -15.84 -11.40 0.84
CA ASN A 354 -15.12 -12.28 1.76
C ASN A 354 -15.71 -12.23 3.18
N ILE A 355 -15.89 -13.40 3.77
CA ILE A 355 -16.32 -13.59 5.15
C ILE A 355 -15.18 -14.26 5.92
N PHE A 356 -14.79 -13.70 7.06
CA PHE A 356 -13.75 -14.27 7.92
C PHE A 356 -14.32 -14.76 9.26
N ILE A 357 -13.84 -15.93 9.68
CA ILE A 357 -14.08 -16.53 10.99
C ILE A 357 -12.73 -16.93 11.57
N LEU A 358 -12.42 -16.47 12.79
CA LEU A 358 -11.30 -16.97 13.57
C LEU A 358 -11.85 -17.80 14.73
N THR A 359 -11.43 -19.06 14.81
CA THR A 359 -11.91 -19.98 15.87
C THR A 359 -10.76 -20.65 16.60
N ALA A 360 -10.97 -20.91 17.88
CA ALA A 360 -10.15 -21.80 18.70
C ALA A 360 -10.86 -23.11 19.05
N GLN A 361 -12.06 -23.33 18.49
CA GLN A 361 -12.94 -24.46 18.79
C GLN A 361 -13.51 -25.08 17.52
N ASP A 362 -13.98 -26.32 17.63
CA ASP A 362 -14.50 -27.10 16.51
C ASP A 362 -15.96 -26.77 16.13
N TYR A 363 -16.68 -26.07 17.01
CA TYR A 363 -18.09 -25.75 16.82
C TYR A 363 -18.30 -24.30 16.39
N LEU A 364 -18.88 -24.13 15.20
CA LEU A 364 -19.36 -22.86 14.65
C LEU A 364 -20.88 -22.96 14.49
N LEU A 365 -21.62 -22.04 15.08
CA LEU A 365 -23.10 -22.09 15.09
C LEU A 365 -23.67 -21.83 13.68
N HIS A 366 -24.51 -22.75 13.18
CA HIS A 366 -25.20 -22.69 11.87
C HIS A 366 -24.30 -22.50 10.63
N ILE A 367 -23.03 -22.93 10.71
CA ILE A 367 -22.06 -22.66 9.66
C ILE A 367 -22.40 -23.33 8.32
N ASP A 368 -22.86 -24.58 8.33
CA ASP A 368 -23.23 -25.31 7.11
C ASP A 368 -24.41 -24.63 6.40
N GLU A 369 -25.41 -24.14 7.15
CA GLU A 369 -26.57 -23.42 6.61
C GLU A 369 -26.18 -22.05 6.05
N ILE A 370 -25.32 -21.32 6.75
CA ILE A 370 -24.85 -19.99 6.33
C ILE A 370 -24.02 -20.09 5.04
N ILE A 371 -23.08 -21.04 4.96
CA ILE A 371 -22.24 -21.25 3.77
C ILE A 371 -23.10 -21.59 2.55
N GLN A 372 -24.05 -22.52 2.69
CA GLN A 372 -24.92 -22.94 1.60
C GLN A 372 -25.83 -21.81 1.11
N ALA A 373 -26.28 -20.94 2.02
CA ALA A 373 -27.17 -19.84 1.67
C ALA A 373 -26.44 -18.63 1.04
N LEU A 374 -25.11 -18.56 1.15
CA LEU A 374 -24.26 -17.48 0.67
C LEU A 374 -23.21 -17.98 -0.34
N PRO A 375 -23.61 -18.60 -1.47
CA PRO A 375 -22.67 -19.20 -2.43
C PRO A 375 -21.78 -18.18 -3.15
N ASN A 376 -22.19 -16.90 -3.18
CA ASN A 376 -21.41 -15.80 -3.78
C ASN A 376 -20.36 -15.21 -2.83
N TYR A 377 -20.31 -15.68 -1.58
CA TYR A 377 -19.34 -15.24 -0.59
C TYR A 377 -18.27 -16.31 -0.40
N GLN A 378 -17.00 -15.87 -0.37
CA GLN A 378 -15.88 -16.72 -0.02
C GLN A 378 -15.67 -16.72 1.49
N PHE A 379 -15.74 -17.88 2.12
CA PHE A 379 -15.50 -18.07 3.54
C PHE A 379 -14.05 -18.42 3.80
N HIS A 380 -13.41 -17.63 4.66
CA HIS A 380 -12.07 -17.90 5.18
C HIS A 380 -12.20 -18.27 6.66
N ILE A 381 -11.95 -19.53 7.00
CA ILE A 381 -12.04 -20.02 8.38
C ILE A 381 -10.63 -20.37 8.85
N ALA A 382 -10.15 -19.69 9.88
CA ALA A 382 -8.80 -19.88 10.41
C ALA A 382 -8.82 -20.35 11.87
N ALA A 383 -7.80 -21.12 12.26
CA ALA A 383 -7.54 -21.50 13.64
C ALA A 383 -6.04 -21.43 13.93
N GLN A 384 -5.66 -20.97 15.13
CA GLN A 384 -4.24 -20.96 15.56
C GLN A 384 -3.71 -22.38 15.84
N THR A 385 -4.60 -23.35 16.01
CA THR A 385 -4.29 -24.77 16.21
C THR A 385 -4.56 -25.57 14.95
N GLN A 386 -4.18 -26.85 14.97
CA GLN A 386 -4.73 -27.81 14.01
C GLN A 386 -6.27 -27.82 14.13
N MET A 387 -6.94 -28.09 13.00
CA MET A 387 -8.40 -28.21 12.92
C MET A 387 -8.83 -29.66 13.11
N SER A 388 -9.99 -29.87 13.74
CA SER A 388 -10.62 -31.19 13.80
C SER A 388 -11.19 -31.62 12.45
N ASP A 389 -11.42 -32.93 12.30
CA ASP A 389 -12.10 -33.52 11.14
C ASP A 389 -13.44 -32.83 10.82
N ARG A 390 -14.14 -32.32 11.85
CA ARG A 390 -15.40 -31.59 11.69
C ARG A 390 -15.21 -30.28 10.95
N LEU A 391 -14.20 -29.48 11.31
CA LEU A 391 -13.92 -28.23 10.60
C LEU A 391 -13.36 -28.52 9.21
N LEU A 392 -12.51 -29.55 9.08
CA LEU A 392 -11.96 -29.99 7.80
C LEU A 392 -13.04 -30.46 6.82
N ASP A 393 -14.13 -31.06 7.31
CA ASP A 393 -15.28 -31.45 6.48
C ASP A 393 -15.95 -30.25 5.77
N LEU A 394 -15.77 -29.01 6.26
CA LEU A 394 -16.29 -27.82 5.58
C LEU A 394 -15.61 -27.54 4.23
N GLU A 395 -14.43 -28.13 3.97
CA GLU A 395 -13.77 -28.07 2.65
C GLU A 395 -14.60 -28.73 1.54
N LYS A 396 -15.66 -29.49 1.89
CA LYS A 396 -16.65 -29.99 0.93
C LYS A 396 -17.39 -28.88 0.18
N TYR A 397 -17.43 -27.66 0.72
CA TYR A 397 -18.06 -26.51 0.09
C TYR A 397 -17.07 -25.75 -0.79
N PRO A 398 -17.41 -25.47 -2.07
CA PRO A 398 -16.47 -24.85 -3.01
C PRO A 398 -16.12 -23.40 -2.66
N ASN A 399 -16.94 -22.73 -1.86
CA ASN A 399 -16.76 -21.35 -1.41
C ASN A 399 -16.14 -21.25 -0.01
N VAL A 400 -15.41 -22.28 0.44
CA VAL A 400 -14.73 -22.31 1.74
C VAL A 400 -13.23 -22.50 1.54
N SER A 401 -12.43 -21.78 2.33
CA SER A 401 -11.00 -21.99 2.48
C SER A 401 -10.66 -22.11 3.96
N LEU A 402 -9.97 -23.19 4.32
CA LEU A 402 -9.57 -23.49 5.70
C LEU A 402 -8.09 -23.20 5.92
N TYR A 403 -7.77 -22.62 7.07
CA TYR A 403 -6.41 -22.24 7.44
C TYR A 403 -6.04 -22.83 8.83
N PRO A 404 -5.68 -24.12 8.90
CA PRO A 404 -5.20 -24.74 10.14
C PRO A 404 -3.81 -24.21 10.52
N ALA A 405 -3.56 -24.06 11.82
CA ALA A 405 -2.32 -23.50 12.36
C ALA A 405 -1.93 -22.14 11.75
N ALA A 406 -2.93 -21.28 11.54
CA ALA A 406 -2.73 -19.95 10.98
C ALA A 406 -1.92 -19.06 11.94
N GLY A 407 -0.76 -18.60 11.47
CA GLY A 407 0.06 -17.64 12.19
C GLY A 407 -0.55 -16.23 12.19
N ARG A 408 0.00 -15.35 13.03
CA ARG A 408 -0.48 -13.96 13.18
C ARG A 408 -0.52 -13.19 11.86
N GLU A 409 0.50 -13.36 11.01
CA GLU A 409 0.55 -12.72 9.70
C GLU A 409 -0.65 -13.13 8.83
N GLN A 410 -0.90 -14.44 8.73
CA GLN A 410 -2.00 -14.97 7.93
C GLN A 410 -3.36 -14.48 8.44
N ILE A 411 -3.56 -14.43 9.76
CA ILE A 411 -4.78 -13.88 10.37
C ILE A 411 -4.96 -12.40 9.99
N ASN A 412 -3.90 -11.59 10.07
CA ASN A 412 -3.95 -10.18 9.71
C ASN A 412 -4.26 -9.98 8.22
N THR A 413 -3.67 -10.78 7.33
CA THR A 413 -3.96 -10.76 5.89
C THR A 413 -5.42 -11.13 5.61
N LEU A 414 -5.96 -12.16 6.27
CA LEU A 414 -7.37 -12.55 6.11
C LEU A 414 -8.34 -11.47 6.60
N LEU A 415 -8.05 -10.79 7.70
CA LEU A 415 -8.83 -9.64 8.18
C LEU A 415 -8.85 -8.47 7.18
N LEU A 416 -7.71 -8.16 6.57
CA LEU A 416 -7.62 -7.10 5.57
C LEU A 416 -8.42 -7.45 4.32
N LYS A 417 -8.48 -8.74 3.95
CA LYS A 417 -9.25 -9.23 2.81
C LYS A 417 -10.77 -9.29 3.07
N ALA A 418 -11.19 -9.48 4.32
CA ALA A 418 -12.59 -9.73 4.69
C ALA A 418 -13.47 -8.49 4.78
N ASN A 419 -14.71 -8.58 4.30
CA ASN A 419 -15.73 -7.52 4.40
C ASN A 419 -16.58 -7.70 5.64
N ILE A 420 -16.78 -8.96 6.02
CA ILE A 420 -17.62 -9.39 7.13
C ILE A 420 -16.78 -10.26 8.06
N TYR A 421 -16.91 -10.01 9.36
CA TYR A 421 -16.44 -10.92 10.39
C TYR A 421 -17.64 -11.61 11.03
N LEU A 422 -17.65 -12.93 11.04
CA LEU A 422 -18.69 -13.71 11.72
C LEU A 422 -18.16 -14.18 13.08
N ASP A 423 -18.68 -13.55 14.14
CA ASP A 423 -18.35 -13.88 15.52
C ASP A 423 -19.31 -14.96 16.03
N ILE A 424 -19.18 -16.16 15.48
CA ILE A 424 -20.10 -17.30 15.69
C ILE A 424 -19.40 -18.52 16.33
N ASN A 425 -18.13 -18.37 16.69
CA ASN A 425 -17.38 -19.38 17.40
C ASN A 425 -17.79 -19.41 18.87
N TYR A 426 -17.90 -20.62 19.43
CA TYR A 426 -18.10 -20.78 20.87
C TYR A 426 -16.77 -20.59 21.61
N GLY A 427 -16.80 -20.02 22.81
CA GLY A 427 -15.65 -20.02 23.72
C GLY A 427 -15.04 -18.64 23.98
N VAL A 428 -13.72 -18.59 24.12
CA VAL A 428 -12.98 -17.36 24.43
C VAL A 428 -12.50 -16.73 23.13
N GLU A 429 -12.58 -15.40 23.07
CA GLU A 429 -12.03 -14.62 21.97
C GLU A 429 -10.52 -14.82 21.86
N VAL A 430 -10.02 -14.93 20.63
CA VAL A 430 -8.60 -15.04 20.35
C VAL A 430 -8.15 -13.79 19.59
N GLU A 431 -6.94 -13.31 19.89
CA GLU A 431 -6.28 -12.20 19.17
C GLU A 431 -6.98 -10.83 19.24
N ASP A 432 -7.92 -10.60 20.17
CA ASP A 432 -8.73 -9.36 20.22
C ASP A 432 -9.35 -9.05 18.84
N ILE A 433 -9.77 -10.13 18.17
CA ILE A 433 -10.13 -10.15 16.76
C ILE A 433 -11.38 -9.33 16.47
N VAL A 434 -12.32 -9.24 17.41
CA VAL A 434 -13.54 -8.44 17.26
C VAL A 434 -13.21 -6.96 17.27
N THR A 435 -12.31 -6.52 18.16
CA THR A 435 -11.77 -5.15 18.17
C THR A 435 -11.05 -4.84 16.87
N LYS A 436 -10.16 -5.73 16.41
CA LYS A 436 -9.45 -5.58 15.13
C LYS A 436 -10.43 -5.46 13.95
N ALA A 437 -11.44 -6.32 13.87
CA ALA A 437 -12.46 -6.29 12.83
C ALA A 437 -13.26 -4.98 12.85
N SER A 438 -13.65 -4.50 14.04
CA SER A 438 -14.42 -3.26 14.22
C SER A 438 -13.61 -2.04 13.77
N ASN A 439 -12.35 -1.94 14.20
CA ASN A 439 -11.46 -0.82 13.83
C ASN A 439 -11.09 -0.79 12.35
N LEU A 440 -11.10 -1.94 11.67
CA LEU A 440 -10.98 -2.05 10.22
C LEU A 440 -12.29 -1.76 9.46
N GLY A 441 -13.37 -1.45 10.17
CA GLY A 441 -14.68 -1.16 9.61
C GLY A 441 -15.38 -2.37 8.99
N LEU A 442 -15.04 -3.60 9.42
CA LEU A 442 -15.79 -4.79 8.99
C LEU A 442 -17.19 -4.76 9.58
N ARG A 443 -18.14 -5.32 8.83
CA ARG A 443 -19.45 -5.63 9.38
C ARG A 443 -19.30 -6.88 10.23
N ILE A 444 -19.60 -6.75 11.51
CA ILE A 444 -19.56 -7.88 12.43
C ILE A 444 -20.98 -8.36 12.66
N TYR A 445 -21.21 -9.66 12.51
CA TYR A 445 -22.47 -10.33 12.87
C TYR A 445 -22.21 -11.44 13.87
N SER A 446 -23.16 -11.65 14.78
CA SER A 446 -23.06 -12.67 15.83
C SER A 446 -24.44 -13.17 16.26
N PHE A 447 -24.45 -14.18 17.12
CA PHE A 447 -25.64 -14.67 17.80
C PHE A 447 -25.62 -14.33 19.28
N GLU A 448 -26.81 -14.22 19.89
CA GLU A 448 -26.95 -14.06 21.34
C GLU A 448 -26.23 -15.19 22.09
N GLY A 449 -25.34 -14.84 23.01
CA GLY A 449 -24.51 -15.80 23.76
C GLY A 449 -23.23 -16.27 23.04
N TYR A 450 -22.99 -15.83 21.80
CA TYR A 450 -21.77 -16.09 21.03
C TYR A 450 -20.95 -14.82 20.77
N CYS A 451 -21.57 -13.64 20.90
CA CYS A 451 -20.91 -12.36 20.73
C CYS A 451 -19.88 -12.10 21.84
N HIS A 452 -18.60 -11.99 21.49
CA HIS A 452 -17.53 -11.77 22.46
C HIS A 452 -17.46 -10.31 22.96
N GLN A 453 -17.68 -9.33 22.07
CA GLN A 453 -17.63 -7.90 22.43
C GLN A 453 -18.90 -7.13 22.02
N ILE A 454 -19.97 -7.32 22.79
CA ILE A 454 -21.30 -6.74 22.52
C ILE A 454 -21.26 -5.23 22.30
N ASP A 455 -20.43 -4.49 23.04
CA ASP A 455 -20.34 -3.03 22.97
C ASP A 455 -19.76 -2.50 21.64
N LEU A 456 -19.03 -3.34 20.89
CA LEU A 456 -18.45 -2.98 19.59
C LEU A 456 -19.35 -3.32 18.41
N LEU A 457 -20.41 -4.11 18.62
CA LEU A 457 -21.33 -4.53 17.57
C LEU A 457 -22.54 -3.60 17.49
N ASN A 458 -23.04 -3.39 16.28
CA ASN A 458 -24.36 -2.81 16.10
C ASN A 458 -25.41 -3.80 16.66
N PRO A 459 -26.32 -3.39 17.56
CA PRO A 459 -27.34 -4.28 18.12
C PRO A 459 -28.20 -4.96 17.05
N ASN A 460 -28.40 -4.34 15.88
CA ASN A 460 -29.15 -4.92 14.76
C ASN A 460 -28.40 -6.05 14.02
N ASN A 461 -27.15 -6.31 14.39
CA ASN A 461 -26.32 -7.37 13.83
C ASN A 461 -26.14 -8.57 14.78
N ILE A 462 -26.82 -8.55 15.94
CA ILE A 462 -26.85 -9.65 16.90
C ILE A 462 -28.23 -10.33 16.79
N PHE A 463 -28.24 -11.61 16.45
CA PHE A 463 -29.47 -12.37 16.21
C PHE A 463 -29.70 -13.41 17.31
N GLY A 464 -30.97 -13.75 17.56
CA GLY A 464 -31.28 -14.92 18.41
C GLY A 464 -30.68 -16.19 17.82
N GLN A 465 -30.27 -17.14 18.68
CA GLN A 465 -29.52 -18.33 18.25
C GLN A 465 -30.21 -19.15 17.16
N GLU A 466 -31.54 -19.18 17.12
CA GLU A 466 -32.31 -19.92 16.09
C GLU A 466 -32.57 -19.10 14.80
N ASN A 467 -32.25 -17.81 14.81
CA ASN A 467 -32.64 -16.86 13.74
C ASN A 467 -31.52 -16.66 12.70
N TYR A 468 -30.81 -17.73 12.32
CA TYR A 468 -29.74 -17.65 11.31
C TYR A 468 -30.25 -17.19 9.93
N GLN A 469 -31.54 -17.39 9.64
CA GLN A 469 -32.18 -16.90 8.42
C GLN A 469 -32.21 -15.37 8.35
N ASP A 470 -32.42 -14.70 9.50
CA ASP A 470 -32.42 -13.23 9.57
C ASP A 470 -31.02 -12.67 9.36
N LEU A 471 -29.99 -13.33 9.93
CA LEU A 471 -28.58 -13.01 9.67
C LEU A 471 -28.25 -13.09 8.18
N ILE A 472 -28.62 -14.20 7.53
CA ILE A 472 -28.41 -14.40 6.09
C ILE A 472 -29.16 -13.32 5.29
N GLY A 473 -30.40 -13.02 5.65
CA GLY A 473 -31.21 -11.99 5.01
C GLY A 473 -30.55 -10.61 5.10
N GLN A 474 -30.02 -10.27 6.28
CA GLN A 474 -29.32 -9.01 6.53
C GLN A 474 -28.04 -8.88 5.70
N ILE A 475 -27.24 -9.96 5.58
CA ILE A 475 -26.03 -9.98 4.74
C ILE A 475 -26.39 -9.69 3.28
N LYS A 476 -27.40 -10.39 2.73
CA LYS A 476 -27.84 -10.23 1.33
C LYS A 476 -28.41 -8.83 1.05
N LEU A 477 -29.23 -8.28 1.95
CA LEU A 477 -29.85 -6.96 1.77
C LEU A 477 -28.84 -5.82 1.67
N GLN A 478 -27.65 -5.97 2.26
CA GLN A 478 -26.61 -4.95 2.21
C GLN A 478 -25.77 -5.04 0.93
N GLU A 479 -25.70 -6.20 0.27
CA GLU A 479 -25.09 -6.37 -1.06
C GLU A 479 -25.80 -5.49 -2.10
N ASP A 480 -27.14 -5.52 -2.10
CA ASP A 480 -27.99 -4.76 -3.03
C ASP A 480 -27.92 -3.23 -2.88
N ARG A 481 -27.42 -2.73 -1.74
CA ARG A 481 -27.26 -1.28 -1.47
C ARG A 481 -25.89 -0.74 -1.85
N VAL A 482 -24.89 -1.60 -1.99
CA VAL A 482 -23.53 -1.21 -2.44
C VAL A 482 -23.43 -1.22 -3.97
N ASN A 483 -24.28 -2.03 -4.63
CA ASN A 483 -24.36 -2.14 -6.10
C ASN A 483 -25.33 -1.13 -6.77
N LYS A 484 -25.87 -0.17 -6.01
CA LYS A 484 -26.70 0.95 -6.50
C LYS A 484 -26.02 2.27 -6.18
#